data_AF-A0A8I2E4P1-F1
#
_entry.id   AF-A0A8I2E4P1-F1
#
_cell.length_a   1.000
_cell.length_b   1.000
_cell.length_c   1.000
_cell.angle_alpha   90.00
_cell.angle_beta   90.00
_cell.angle_gamma   90.00
#
_symmetry.space_group_name_H-M   'P 1'
#
loop_
_entity.id
_entity.type
_entity.pdbx_description
1 polymer ?
#
loop_
_entity_poly.entity_id
_entity_poly.type
_entity_poly.pdbx_seq_one_letter_code
_entity_poly.pdbx_strand_id
1 'polypeptide(L)'
;MMRSSPETTTRTTGAHRAHREARDRAAARALVQPKPPAQRPPARYAAYDAYLDGLFTYCLSVLCDHDAATAALGDVLALAERRGHRAPGSAGDRRAWLYALARWSCLRKLAEAKQKRPRSHAAGRPTAAT
;
A
#
# COMPACT_ATOMS: atom_id res chain seq x y z
N MET A 1 -48.32 10.23 23.55
CA MET A 1 -46.95 9.75 23.88
C MET A 1 -46.23 9.44 22.57
N MET A 2 -45.04 10.00 22.42
CA MET A 2 -44.12 9.90 21.30
C MET A 2 -43.67 8.45 21.01
N ARG A 3 -43.41 8.12 19.73
CA ARG A 3 -42.10 7.65 19.24
C ARG A 3 -42.13 7.43 17.71
N SER A 4 -41.58 8.42 16.99
CA SER A 4 -41.02 8.23 15.65
C SER A 4 -39.89 7.20 15.71
N SER A 5 -39.74 6.37 14.68
CA SER A 5 -38.51 5.61 14.41
C SER A 5 -38.33 5.39 12.91
N PRO A 6 -37.08 5.36 12.41
CA PRO A 6 -36.74 5.97 11.15
C PRO A 6 -36.60 4.98 9.99
N GLU A 7 -36.86 5.52 8.80
CA GLU A 7 -36.59 4.94 7.49
C GLU A 7 -35.15 4.41 7.40
N THR A 8 -35.00 3.15 6.99
CA THR A 8 -33.70 2.61 6.59
C THR A 8 -33.50 2.93 5.11
N THR A 9 -32.91 4.10 4.84
CA THR A 9 -32.44 4.46 3.50
C THR A 9 -31.20 3.63 3.17
N THR A 10 -31.36 2.50 2.48
CA THR A 10 -30.23 1.74 1.93
C THR A 10 -29.68 2.44 0.69
N ARG A 11 -28.94 3.54 0.90
CA ARG A 11 -28.10 4.16 -0.11
C ARG A 11 -26.65 3.94 0.27
N THR A 12 -25.98 2.93 -0.26
CA THR A 12 -24.50 2.84 -0.16
C THR A 12 -23.89 2.04 -1.32
N THR A 13 -23.37 2.80 -2.30
CA THR A 13 -22.04 2.65 -2.91
C THR A 13 -21.74 1.39 -3.73
N GLY A 14 -22.17 1.39 -4.99
CA GLY A 14 -21.78 0.39 -6.01
C GLY A 14 -20.34 0.52 -6.54
N ALA A 15 -19.59 1.57 -6.20
CA ALA A 15 -18.25 1.81 -6.73
C ALA A 15 -17.18 0.84 -6.19
N HIS A 16 -17.34 0.31 -4.98
CA HIS A 16 -16.34 -0.59 -4.39
C HIS A 16 -16.38 -2.03 -4.94
N ARG A 17 -17.49 -2.46 -5.55
CA ARG A 17 -17.62 -3.81 -6.11
C ARG A 17 -16.86 -3.96 -7.44
N ALA A 18 -16.96 -2.98 -8.32
CA ALA A 18 -16.32 -3.02 -9.64
C ALA A 18 -14.78 -3.08 -9.57
N HIS A 19 -14.17 -2.37 -8.60
CA HIS A 19 -12.72 -2.43 -8.39
C HIS A 19 -12.22 -3.79 -7.87
N ARG A 20 -13.05 -4.51 -7.09
CA ARG A 20 -12.70 -5.85 -6.59
C ARG A 20 -12.68 -6.87 -7.72
N GLU A 21 -13.68 -6.83 -8.59
CA GLU A 21 -13.80 -7.73 -9.74
C GLU A 21 -12.69 -7.52 -10.79
N ALA A 22 -12.24 -6.27 -10.96
CA ALA A 22 -11.09 -5.96 -11.82
C ALA A 22 -9.77 -6.54 -11.25
N ARG A 23 -9.59 -6.51 -9.92
CA ARG A 23 -8.44 -7.11 -9.24
C ARG A 23 -8.43 -8.62 -9.32
N ASP A 24 -9.57 -9.27 -9.13
CA ASP A 24 -9.66 -10.72 -9.19
C ASP A 24 -9.37 -11.24 -10.62
N ARG A 25 -9.79 -10.49 -11.66
CA ARG A 25 -9.41 -10.79 -13.06
C ARG A 25 -7.94 -10.55 -13.37
N ALA A 26 -7.32 -9.52 -12.79
CA ALA A 26 -5.89 -9.28 -12.95
C ALA A 26 -5.06 -10.37 -12.25
N ALA A 27 -5.47 -10.79 -11.05
CA ALA A 27 -4.87 -11.91 -10.32
C ALA A 27 -4.99 -13.23 -11.09
N ALA A 28 -6.16 -13.49 -11.71
CA ALA A 28 -6.35 -14.66 -12.57
C ALA A 28 -5.45 -14.63 -13.82
N ARG A 29 -5.21 -13.44 -14.41
CA ARG A 29 -4.31 -13.28 -15.57
C ARG A 29 -2.82 -13.42 -15.20
N ALA A 30 -2.42 -12.98 -14.02
CA ALA A 30 -1.04 -13.12 -13.54
C ALA A 30 -0.66 -14.58 -13.27
N LEU A 31 -1.62 -15.42 -12.86
CA LEU A 31 -1.42 -16.86 -12.68
C LEU A 31 -1.22 -17.61 -14.00
N VAL A 32 -1.60 -17.02 -15.14
CA VAL A 32 -1.60 -17.68 -16.47
C VAL A 32 -0.38 -17.32 -17.31
N GLN A 33 0.41 -16.30 -16.94
CA GLN A 33 1.54 -15.84 -17.74
C GLN A 33 2.85 -16.55 -17.36
N PRO A 34 3.46 -17.36 -18.24
CA PRO A 34 4.80 -17.90 -18.00
C PRO A 34 5.86 -16.79 -18.14
N LYS A 35 6.59 -16.52 -17.05
CA LYS A 35 7.70 -15.55 -16.99
C LYS A 35 8.93 -16.08 -17.75
N PRO A 36 9.55 -15.30 -18.66
CA PRO A 36 10.73 -15.74 -19.39
C PRO A 36 11.95 -15.93 -18.45
N PRO A 37 12.90 -16.82 -18.77
CA PRO A 37 13.99 -17.18 -17.86
C PRO A 37 15.04 -16.07 -17.80
N ALA A 38 14.81 -15.08 -16.95
CA ALA A 38 15.81 -14.10 -16.56
C ALA A 38 16.63 -14.65 -15.38
N GLN A 39 17.96 -14.60 -15.53
CA GLN A 39 19.03 -14.78 -14.55
C GLN A 39 18.55 -15.14 -13.14
N ARG A 40 18.77 -16.41 -12.75
CA ARG A 40 18.29 -17.00 -11.48
C ARG A 40 18.70 -16.11 -10.30
N PRO A 41 17.78 -15.33 -9.71
CA PRO A 41 18.10 -14.53 -8.53
C PRO A 41 18.49 -15.49 -7.41
N PRO A 42 19.32 -15.06 -6.43
CA PRO A 42 19.57 -15.88 -5.24
C PRO A 42 18.23 -16.33 -4.67
N ALA A 43 18.09 -17.61 -4.31
CA ALA A 43 16.80 -18.27 -4.07
C ALA A 43 15.84 -17.54 -3.11
N ARG A 44 16.39 -16.67 -2.24
CA ARG A 44 15.64 -15.78 -1.35
C ARG A 44 14.86 -14.67 -2.09
N TYR A 45 15.40 -14.10 -3.16
CA TYR A 45 14.75 -13.05 -3.95
C TYR A 45 13.66 -13.62 -4.87
N ALA A 46 13.88 -14.83 -5.40
CA ALA A 46 12.86 -15.55 -6.18
C ALA A 46 11.58 -15.80 -5.36
N ALA A 47 11.71 -16.01 -4.04
CA ALA A 47 10.55 -16.17 -3.16
C ALA A 47 9.77 -14.86 -2.93
N TYR A 48 10.40 -13.70 -3.11
CA TYR A 48 9.74 -12.39 -2.97
C TYR A 48 9.09 -11.91 -4.26
N ASP A 49 9.62 -12.34 -5.41
CA ASP A 49 9.15 -11.98 -6.75
C ASP A 49 7.63 -12.16 -6.92
N ALA A 50 7.07 -13.26 -6.41
CA ALA A 50 5.63 -13.54 -6.44
C ALA A 50 4.78 -12.54 -5.63
N TYR A 51 5.37 -11.82 -4.68
CA TYR A 51 4.68 -10.84 -3.82
C TYR A 51 4.93 -9.39 -4.27
N LEU A 52 5.92 -9.12 -5.12
CA LEU A 52 6.32 -7.77 -5.51
C LEU A 52 5.19 -6.99 -6.18
N ASP A 53 4.50 -7.62 -7.14
CA ASP A 53 3.40 -6.97 -7.87
C ASP A 53 2.24 -6.57 -6.95
N GLY A 54 1.88 -7.45 -6.00
CA GLY A 54 0.85 -7.18 -5.00
C GLY A 54 1.25 -6.12 -3.98
N LEU A 55 2.52 -6.12 -3.54
CA LEU A 55 3.06 -5.11 -2.62
C LEU A 55 3.12 -3.75 -3.30
N PHE A 56 3.60 -3.69 -4.54
CA PHE A 56 3.63 -2.46 -5.34
C PHE A 56 2.22 -1.89 -5.53
N THR A 57 1.25 -2.74 -5.93
CA THR A 57 -0.15 -2.34 -6.10
C THR A 57 -0.75 -1.80 -4.79
N TYR A 58 -0.41 -2.42 -3.65
CA TYR A 58 -0.82 -1.91 -2.34
C TYR A 58 -0.19 -0.55 -2.04
N CYS A 59 1.12 -0.39 -2.22
CA CYS A 59 1.82 0.88 -2.03
C CYS A 59 1.25 1.99 -2.92
N LEU A 60 1.00 1.70 -4.20
CA LEU A 60 0.39 2.63 -5.14
C LEU A 60 -1.02 3.03 -4.71
N SER A 61 -1.81 2.10 -4.16
CA SER A 61 -3.16 2.40 -3.66
C SER A 61 -3.15 3.32 -2.42
N VAL A 62 -2.09 3.28 -1.61
CA VAL A 62 -1.99 4.06 -0.37
C VAL A 62 -1.33 5.41 -0.59
N LEU A 63 -0.29 5.46 -1.43
CA LEU A 63 0.50 6.65 -1.68
C LEU A 63 0.01 7.45 -2.90
N CYS A 64 -0.70 6.80 -3.83
CA CYS A 64 -1.19 7.38 -5.09
C CYS A 64 -0.10 8.05 -5.95
N ASP A 65 1.16 7.69 -5.72
CA ASP A 65 2.33 8.24 -6.39
C ASP A 65 3.27 7.08 -6.74
N HIS A 66 3.67 7.01 -8.01
CA HIS A 66 4.46 5.89 -8.54
C HIS A 66 5.88 5.87 -7.95
N ASP A 67 6.52 7.04 -7.84
CA ASP A 67 7.89 7.16 -7.35
C ASP A 67 7.95 6.90 -5.85
N ALA A 68 6.97 7.41 -5.10
CA ALA A 68 6.81 7.13 -3.68
C ALA A 68 6.53 5.64 -3.43
N ALA A 69 5.72 5.00 -4.28
CA ALA A 69 5.45 3.57 -4.20
C ALA A 69 6.70 2.73 -4.49
N THR A 70 7.49 3.10 -5.50
CA THR A 70 8.76 2.45 -5.83
C THR A 70 9.77 2.61 -4.70
N ALA A 71 9.91 3.81 -4.14
CA ALA A 71 10.78 4.06 -3.00
C ALA A 71 10.34 3.27 -1.76
N ALA A 72 9.04 3.22 -1.47
CA ALA A 72 8.49 2.46 -0.36
C ALA A 72 8.69 0.94 -0.54
N LEU A 73 8.64 0.42 -1.77
CA LEU A 73 8.93 -0.98 -2.07
C LEU A 73 10.41 -1.31 -1.86
N GLY A 74 11.31 -0.42 -2.27
CA GLY A 74 12.74 -0.52 -1.97
C GLY A 74 13.02 -0.59 -0.46
N ASP A 75 12.37 0.27 0.32
CA ASP A 75 12.46 0.27 1.78
C ASP A 75 11.99 -1.06 2.40
N VAL A 76 10.90 -1.65 1.88
CA VAL A 76 10.39 -2.96 2.32
C VAL A 76 11.41 -4.06 2.09
N LEU A 77 12.02 -4.10 0.91
CA LEU A 77 13.00 -5.13 0.55
C LEU A 77 14.28 -4.98 1.38
N ALA A 78 14.78 -3.77 1.56
CA ALA A 78 15.93 -3.52 2.43
C ALA A 78 15.66 -3.94 3.89
N LEU A 79 14.45 -3.72 4.39
CA LEU A 79 14.05 -4.20 5.72
C LEU A 79 13.92 -5.72 5.77
N ALA A 80 13.37 -6.32 4.72
CA ALA A 80 13.20 -7.75 4.63
C ALA A 80 14.56 -8.46 4.62
N GLU A 81 15.55 -7.91 3.93
CA GLU A 81 16.93 -8.41 3.93
C GLU A 81 17.57 -8.27 5.32
N ARG A 82 17.50 -7.08 5.93
CA ARG A 82 18.02 -6.83 7.29
C ARG A 82 17.39 -7.74 8.34
N ARG A 83 16.09 -8.01 8.20
CA ARG A 83 15.30 -8.87 9.11
C ARG A 83 15.20 -10.31 8.61
N GLY A 84 15.95 -10.70 7.58
CA GLY A 84 15.83 -12.01 6.94
C GLY A 84 16.08 -13.18 7.89
N HIS A 85 16.86 -12.96 8.95
CA HIS A 85 17.08 -13.94 10.03
C HIS A 85 15.84 -14.18 10.91
N ARG A 86 14.86 -13.27 10.91
CA ARG A 86 13.57 -13.39 11.61
C ARG A 86 12.40 -13.63 10.65
N ALA A 87 12.69 -13.86 9.37
CA ALA A 87 11.65 -14.06 8.38
C ALA A 87 10.93 -15.40 8.65
N PRO A 88 9.58 -15.43 8.62
CA PRO A 88 8.84 -16.67 8.80
C PRO A 88 9.20 -17.73 7.75
N GLY A 89 9.26 -18.98 8.20
CA GLY A 89 9.56 -20.14 7.34
C GLY A 89 8.42 -20.48 6.38
N SER A 90 7.16 -20.31 6.81
CA SER A 90 5.99 -20.61 5.99
C SER A 90 5.74 -19.52 4.94
N ALA A 91 5.21 -19.91 3.77
CA ALA A 91 4.88 -18.95 2.71
C ALA A 91 3.74 -17.98 3.11
N GLY A 92 2.75 -18.47 3.86
CA GLY A 92 1.62 -17.67 4.34
C GLY A 92 2.05 -16.58 5.32
N ASP A 93 2.86 -16.95 6.31
CA ASP A 93 3.37 -15.98 7.30
C ASP A 93 4.34 -14.99 6.67
N ARG A 94 5.14 -15.44 5.70
CA ARG A 94 6.04 -14.56 4.93
C ARG A 94 5.26 -13.51 4.15
N ARG A 95 4.14 -13.90 3.52
CA ARG A 95 3.24 -12.94 2.86
C ARG A 95 2.72 -11.92 3.86
N ALA A 96 2.13 -12.37 4.97
CA ALA A 96 1.60 -11.47 6.00
C ALA A 96 2.66 -10.52 6.55
N TRP A 97 3.87 -11.03 6.80
CA TRP A 97 5.02 -10.25 7.26
C TRP A 97 5.46 -9.17 6.25
N LEU A 98 5.53 -9.50 4.95
CA LEU A 98 5.86 -8.53 3.90
C LEU A 98 4.79 -7.42 3.80
N TYR A 99 3.51 -7.75 3.89
CA TYR A 99 2.44 -6.75 3.90
C TYR A 99 2.50 -5.85 5.16
N ALA A 100 2.90 -6.39 6.30
CA ALA A 100 3.15 -5.59 7.51
C ALA A 100 4.28 -4.59 7.30
N LEU A 101 5.38 -5.01 6.67
CA LEU A 101 6.49 -4.12 6.31
C LEU A 101 6.06 -3.04 5.31
N ALA A 102 5.28 -3.39 4.29
CA ALA A 102 4.76 -2.43 3.33
C ALA A 102 3.82 -1.40 3.96
N ARG A 103 2.97 -1.82 4.89
CA ARG A 103 2.14 -0.87 5.66
C ARG A 103 3.01 0.09 6.46
N TRP A 104 4.06 -0.40 7.11
CA TRP A 104 4.99 0.43 7.87
C TRP A 104 5.72 1.44 6.98
N SER A 105 6.22 1.03 5.81
CA SER A 105 6.93 1.94 4.90
C SER A 105 6.00 3.01 4.32
N CYS A 106 4.78 2.65 3.92
CA CYS A 106 3.78 3.60 3.43
C CYS A 106 3.43 4.65 4.49
N LEU A 107 3.18 4.24 5.74
CA LEU A 107 2.87 5.16 6.83
C LEU A 107 4.02 6.11 7.12
N ARG A 108 5.26 5.64 7.03
CA ARG A 108 6.44 6.50 7.14
C ARG A 108 6.52 7.55 6.04
N LYS A 109 6.31 7.16 4.78
CA LYS A 109 6.31 8.13 3.66
C LYS A 109 5.21 9.18 3.82
N LEU A 110 4.01 8.77 4.26
CA LEU A 110 2.92 9.70 4.58
C LEU A 110 3.28 10.65 5.72
N ALA A 111 3.96 10.15 6.77
CA ALA A 111 4.44 10.99 7.87
C ALA A 111 5.52 11.97 7.40
N GLU A 112 6.49 11.53 6.60
CA GLU A 112 7.53 12.38 6.00
C GLU A 112 6.92 13.47 5.09
N ALA A 113 5.91 13.12 4.28
CA ALA A 113 5.17 14.06 3.45
C ALA A 113 4.38 15.09 4.28
N LYS A 114 3.79 14.67 5.41
CA LYS A 114 3.13 15.59 6.37
C LYS A 114 4.11 16.59 6.98
N GLN A 115 5.33 16.17 7.33
CA GLN A 115 6.33 17.09 7.90
C GLN A 115 6.87 18.06 6.85
N LYS A 116 7.02 17.63 5.59
CA LYS A 116 7.40 18.48 4.46
C LYS A 116 6.31 19.45 4.01
N ARG A 117 5.10 19.32 4.54
CA ARG A 117 4.03 20.32 4.42
C ARG A 117 3.98 21.13 5.71
N PRO A 118 5.00 21.95 6.03
CA PRO A 118 4.91 22.85 7.16
C PRO A 118 3.67 23.73 6.96
N ARG A 119 3.02 24.04 8.07
CA ARG A 119 1.78 24.84 8.14
C ARG A 119 1.94 26.16 7.38
N SER A 120 1.63 26.20 6.09
CA SER A 120 1.46 27.44 5.30
C SER A 120 0.20 28.23 5.68
N HIS A 121 -0.23 28.15 6.95
CA HIS A 121 -1.40 28.86 7.49
C HIS A 121 -1.02 29.87 8.59
N ALA A 122 0.22 30.38 8.61
CA ALA A 122 0.64 31.39 9.58
C ALA A 122 1.32 32.63 8.95
N ALA A 123 1.07 32.94 7.67
CA ALA A 123 1.59 34.14 7.01
C ALA A 123 0.45 35.04 6.48
N GLY A 124 -0.65 35.13 7.22
CA GLY A 124 -1.83 35.93 6.87
C GLY A 124 -2.35 36.75 8.03
N ARG A 125 -1.54 37.68 8.55
CA ARG A 125 -2.06 38.85 9.25
C ARG A 125 -1.25 40.08 8.81
N PRO A 126 -1.74 40.88 7.85
CA PRO A 126 -1.26 42.24 7.70
C PRO A 126 -1.78 43.03 8.90
N THR A 127 -0.94 43.27 9.90
CA THR A 127 -1.21 44.29 10.90
C THR A 127 -0.94 45.64 10.25
N ALA A 128 -1.98 46.18 9.60
CA ALA A 128 -2.09 47.60 9.36
C ALA A 128 -2.51 48.28 10.68
N ALA A 129 -1.70 49.22 11.15
CA ALA A 129 -2.00 50.31 12.08
C ALA A 129 -0.74 51.19 12.08
N THR A 130 -0.70 52.30 11.33
CA THR A 130 -1.22 53.64 11.71
C THR A 130 -0.65 54.12 13.04
#